data_AF-A0A7Y3KWI7-F1
#
_entry.id   AF-A0A7Y3KWI7-F1
#
_cell.length_a   1.000
_cell.length_b   1.000
_cell.length_c   1.000
_cell.angle_alpha   90.00
_cell.angle_beta   90.00
_cell.angle_gamma   90.00
#
_symmetry.space_group_name_H-M   'P 1'
#
loop_
_entity.id
_entity.type
_entity.pdbx_description
1 polymer ?
#
loop_
_entity_poly.entity_id
_entity_poly.type
_entity_poly.pdbx_seq_one_letter_code
_entity_poly.pdbx_strand_id
1 'polypeptide(L)' 'MSTQPSWPVRVLKGFGMFWWDFLVGDTPELFLAAVLTIVIIDLVSRVGHHNAAAVWLLPILAVLALSVSVLRAVSKGKRK' A
#
# COMPACT_ATOMS: atom_id res chain seq x y z
N MET A 1 29.70 -28.20 -0.07
CA MET A 1 28.83 -28.31 1.12
C MET A 1 27.94 -27.08 1.15
N SER A 2 26.67 -27.21 0.81
CA SER A 2 25.70 -26.12 0.95
C SER A 2 25.38 -25.96 2.43
N THR A 3 25.94 -24.93 3.06
CA THR A 3 25.53 -24.49 4.39
C THR A 3 24.09 -24.04 4.29
N GLN A 4 23.17 -24.92 4.69
CA GLN A 4 21.76 -24.60 4.76
C GLN A 4 21.59 -23.40 5.70
N PRO A 5 20.94 -22.31 5.28
CA PRO A 5 20.74 -21.15 6.12
C PRO A 5 19.99 -21.59 7.39
N SER A 6 20.39 -21.03 8.53
CA SER A 6 19.76 -21.31 9.81
C SER A 6 18.26 -21.00 9.74
N TRP A 7 17.45 -21.73 10.52
CA TRP A 7 16.00 -21.57 10.52
C TRP A 7 15.53 -20.11 10.66
N PRO A 8 16.14 -19.23 11.48
CA PRO A 8 15.69 -17.84 11.61
C PRO A 8 15.93 -17.06 10.32
N VAL A 9 17.07 -17.28 9.66
CA VAL A 9 17.43 -16.61 8.40
C VAL A 9 16.45 -16.97 7.29
N ARG A 10 16.04 -18.24 7.22
CA ARG A 10 15.03 -18.69 6.25
C ARG A 10 13.67 -18.03 6.47
N VAL A 11 13.23 -17.94 7.73
CA VAL A 11 11.95 -17.31 8.09
C VAL A 11 11.98 -15.82 7.81
N LEU A 12 13.04 -15.10 8.22
CA LEU A 12 13.22 -13.68 7.96
C LEU A 12 13.24 -13.38 6.46
N LYS A 13 13.95 -14.18 5.67
CA LYS A 13 13.98 -14.03 4.22
C LYS A 13 12.60 -14.24 3.60
N GLY A 14 11.88 -15.29 4.02
CA GLY A 14 10.53 -15.57 3.53
C GLY A 14 9.55 -14.45 3.88
N PHE A 15 9.62 -13.94 5.12
CA PHE A 15 8.80 -12.82 5.57
C PHE A 15 9.10 -11.54 4.77
N GLY A 16 10.38 -11.21 4.56
CA GLY A 16 10.77 -10.04 3.77
C GLY A 16 10.33 -10.13 2.31
N MET A 17 10.51 -11.29 1.68
CA MET A 17 10.00 -11.52 0.31
C MET A 17 8.48 -11.42 0.25
N PHE A 18 7.76 -11.97 1.22
CA PHE A 18 6.30 -11.85 1.29
C PHE A 18 5.85 -10.39 1.33
N TRP A 19 6.45 -9.56 2.18
CA TRP A 19 6.12 -8.14 2.23
C TRP A 19 6.48 -7.41 0.93
N TRP A 20 7.61 -7.75 0.32
CA TRP A 20 7.99 -7.18 -0.97
C TRP A 20 6.99 -7.52 -2.08
N ASP A 21 6.62 -8.79 -2.20
CA ASP A 21 5.65 -9.26 -3.20
C ASP A 21 4.26 -8.65 -2.95
N PHE A 22 3.85 -8.54 -1.68
CA PHE A 22 2.57 -7.95 -1.29
C PHE A 22 2.50 -6.43 -1.54
N LEU A 23 3.54 -5.68 -1.14
CA LEU A 23 3.54 -4.21 -1.24
C LEU A 23 3.86 -3.73 -2.65
N VAL A 24 4.79 -4.38 -3.35
CA VAL A 24 5.33 -3.89 -4.62
C VAL A 24 4.95 -4.79 -5.79
N GLY A 25 4.90 -6.10 -5.58
CA GLY A 25 4.71 -7.09 -6.64
C GLY A 25 3.28 -7.18 -7.19
N ASP A 26 2.26 -7.08 -6.33
CA ASP A 26 0.86 -7.33 -6.72
C ASP A 26 0.16 -6.08 -7.30
N THR A 27 0.10 -4.99 -6.51
CA THR A 27 -0.53 -3.72 -6.90
C THR A 27 0.24 -2.50 -6.38
N PRO A 28 1.41 -2.16 -6.97
CA PRO A 28 2.26 -1.06 -6.48
C PRO A 28 1.54 0.29 -6.45
N GLU A 29 0.51 0.48 -7.29
CA GLU A 29 -0.31 1.67 -7.29
C GLU A 29 -1.10 1.87 -6.00
N LEU A 30 -1.63 0.79 -5.40
CA LEU A 30 -2.34 0.86 -4.12
C LEU A 30 -1.38 1.15 -2.97
N PHE A 31 -0.17 0.59 -3.00
CA PHE A 31 0.86 0.92 -2.04
C PHE A 31 1.25 2.40 -2.10
N LEU A 32 1.51 2.94 -3.29
CA LEU A 32 1.75 4.36 -3.51
C LEU A 32 0.58 5.23 -3.03
N ALA A 33 -0.66 4.82 -3.30
CA ALA A 33 -1.85 5.52 -2.84
C ALA A 33 -1.95 5.55 -1.30
N ALA A 34 -1.58 4.46 -0.62
CA ALA A 34 -1.55 4.41 0.84
C ALA A 34 -0.49 5.35 1.42
N VAL A 35 0.74 5.33 0.87
CA VAL A 35 1.82 6.25 1.29
C VAL A 35 1.40 7.71 1.09
N LEU A 36 0.86 8.04 -0.09
CA LEU A 36 0.36 9.40 -0.37
C LEU A 36 -0.77 9.80 0.58
N THR A 37 -1.70 8.90 0.88
CA THR A 37 -2.79 9.15 1.84
C THR A 37 -2.22 9.50 3.22
N ILE A 38 -1.24 8.75 3.71
CA ILE A 38 -0.60 9.03 5.00
C ILE A 38 0.06 10.42 4.99
N VAL A 39 0.81 10.75 3.93
CA VAL A 39 1.47 12.07 3.80
C VAL A 39 0.46 13.21 3.76
N ILE A 40 -0.62 13.06 3.01
CA ILE A 40 -1.69 14.08 2.91
C ILE A 40 -2.34 14.28 4.27
N ILE A 41 -2.68 13.20 4.98
CA ILE A 41 -3.32 13.27 6.28
C ILE A 41 -2.39 13.87 7.33
N ASP A 42 -1.10 13.52 7.31
CA ASP A 42 -0.11 14.12 8.20
C ASP A 42 0.01 15.64 7.96
N LEU A 43 0.07 16.07 6.70
CA LEU A 43 0.14 17.49 6.34
C LEU A 43 -1.12 18.25 6.82
N VAL A 44 -2.31 17.71 6.56
CA VAL A 44 -3.58 18.31 6.97
C VAL A 44 -3.71 18.38 8.49
N SER A 45 -3.26 17.35 9.20
CA SER A 45 -3.41 17.23 10.65
C SER A 45 -2.36 18.03 11.42
N ARG A 46 -1.07 17.90 11.07
CA ARG A 46 0.03 18.52 11.81
C ARG A 46 0.32 19.95 11.38
N VAL A 47 0.36 20.21 10.07
CA VAL A 47 0.70 21.54 9.54
C VAL A 47 -0.55 22.41 9.47
N GLY A 48 -1.66 21.84 9.01
CA GLY A 48 -2.93 22.55 8.92
C GLY A 48 -3.69 22.65 10.24
N HIS A 49 -3.44 21.78 11.22
CA HIS A 49 -4.29 21.62 12.41
C HIS A 49 -5.77 21.27 12.12
N HIS A 50 -6.09 20.76 10.93
CA HIS A 50 -7.45 20.43 10.50
C HIS A 50 -7.84 18.98 10.81
N ASN A 51 -7.68 18.56 12.06
CA ASN A 51 -7.90 17.17 12.47
C ASN A 51 -9.32 16.66 12.17
N ALA A 52 -10.33 17.52 12.36
CA ALA A 52 -11.73 17.17 12.04
C ALA A 52 -11.94 16.87 10.54
N ALA A 53 -11.24 17.59 9.65
CA ALA A 53 -11.28 17.32 8.23
C ALA A 53 -10.53 16.03 7.87
N ALA A 54 -9.39 15.76 8.54
CA ALA A 54 -8.60 14.55 8.34
C ALA A 54 -9.40 13.26 8.61
N VAL A 55 -10.29 13.27 9.60
CA VAL A 55 -11.18 12.13 9.94
C VAL A 55 -12.03 11.70 8.74
N TRP A 56 -12.53 12.66 7.96
CA TRP A 56 -13.34 12.37 6.77
C TRP A 56 -12.48 12.18 5.52
N LEU A 57 -11.36 12.91 5.42
CA LEU A 57 -10.48 12.85 4.26
C LEU A 57 -9.83 11.47 4.10
N LEU A 58 -9.45 10.81 5.20
CA LEU A 58 -8.84 9.48 5.17
C LEU A 58 -9.74 8.42 4.51
N PRO A 59 -10.98 8.18 4.97
CA PRO A 59 -11.85 7.19 4.33
C PRO A 59 -12.21 7.59 2.90
N ILE A 60 -12.34 8.89 2.58
CA ILE A 60 -12.57 9.34 1.20
C ILE A 60 -11.40 8.95 0.29
N LEU A 61 -10.16 9.24 0.69
CA LEU A 61 -8.98 8.88 -0.10
C LEU A 61 -8.85 7.37 -0.27
N ALA A 62 -9.16 6.58 0.77
CA ALA A 62 -9.17 5.13 0.70
C ALA A 62 -10.20 4.60 -0.32
N VAL A 63 -11.45 5.08 -0.26
CA VAL A 63 -12.50 4.70 -1.21
C VAL A 63 -12.12 5.10 -2.64
N LEU A 64 -11.55 6.29 -2.84
CA LEU A 64 -11.09 6.73 -4.16
C LEU A 64 -9.96 5.85 -4.69
N ALA A 65 -8.94 5.55 -3.88
CA ALA A 65 -7.82 4.70 -4.26
C ALA A 65 -8.29 3.29 -4.68
N LEU A 66 -9.19 2.71 -3.89
CA LEU A 66 -9.80 1.41 -4.20
C LEU A 66 -10.65 1.48 -5.47
N SER A 67 -11.47 2.51 -5.63
CA SER A 67 -12.32 2.68 -6.82
C SER A 67 -11.47 2.79 -8.09
N VAL A 68 -10.41 3.60 -8.05
CA VAL A 68 -9.47 3.73 -9.18
C VAL A 68 -8.78 2.39 -9.48
N SER A 69 -8.34 1.66 -8.45
CA SER A 69 -7.72 0.35 -8.60
C SER A 69 -8.66 -0.66 -9.27
N VAL A 70 -9.91 -0.75 -8.81
CA VAL A 70 -10.95 -1.63 -9.38
C VAL A 70 -11.23 -1.24 -10.84
N LEU A 71 -11.41 0.05 -11.13
CA LEU A 71 -11.66 0.51 -12.50
C LEU A 71 -10.50 0.14 -13.43
N ARG A 72 -9.24 0.31 -13.00
CA ARG A 72 -8.06 -0.09 -13.77
C ARG A 72 -8.01 -1.59 -14.01
N ALA A 73 -8.26 -2.39 -12.98
CA ALA A 73 -8.28 -3.86 -13.07
C ALA A 73 -9.33 -4.33 -14.09
N VAL A 74 -10.54 -3.76 -14.02
CA VAL A 74 -11.63 -4.04 -14.97
C VAL A 74 -11.24 -3.62 -16.40
N SER A 75 -10.67 -2.43 -16.59
CA SER A 75 -10.22 -1.97 -17.92
C SER A 75 -9.12 -2.86 -18.51
N LYS A 76 -8.19 -3.36 -17.69
CA LYS A 76 -7.14 -4.29 -18.12
C LYS A 76 -7.71 -5.66 -18.51
N GLY A 77 -8.72 -6.13 -17.77
CA GLY A 77 -9.45 -7.37 -18.08
C GLY A 77 -10.23 -7.31 -19.39
N LYS A 78 -10.85 -6.16 -19.71
CA LYS A 78 -11.58 -5.96 -20.98
C LYS A 78 -10.68 -5.84 -22.23
N ARG A 79 -9.39 -5.56 -22.05
CA ARG A 79 -8.40 -5.46 -23.15
C ARG A 79 -7.71 -6.78 -23.49
N LYS A 80 -7.87 -7.81 -22.65
CA LYS A 80 -7.44 -9.18 -22.92
C LYS A 80 -8.60 -9.96 -23.53
#